data_AF-A0A6V7J0X1-F1
#
_entry.id   AF-A0A6V7J0X1-F1
#
_cell.length_a   1.000
_cell.length_b   1.000
_cell.length_c   1.000
_cell.angle_alpha   90.00
_cell.angle_beta   90.00
_cell.angle_gamma   90.00
#
_symmetry.space_group_name_H-M   'P 1'
#
loop_
_entity.id
_entity.type
_entity.pdbx_description
1 polymer ?
#
loop_
_entity_poly.entity_id
_entity_poly.type
_entity_poly.pdbx_seq_one_letter_code
_entity_poly.pdbx_strand_id
1 'polypeptide(L)' 'WINGDVVTTHEMGHLPFEAEITSYVYFGAKNRITVAVDNTLLQTSIPQGRLSEMSADNGTVWVQSYTFDFFNYAGIH' A
#
# COMPACT_ATOMS: atom_id res chain seq x y z
N TRP A 1 1.75 -10.61 -3.60
CA TRP A 1 1.40 -12.02 -3.86
C TRP A 1 2.13 -12.55 -5.07
N ILE A 2 2.45 -13.83 -5.03
CA ILE A 2 2.94 -14.61 -6.18
C ILE A 2 1.95 -15.74 -6.42
N ASN A 3 1.38 -15.83 -7.62
CA ASN A 3 0.39 -16.85 -8.01
C ASN A 3 -0.86 -16.96 -7.11
N GLY A 4 -1.12 -15.98 -6.25
CA GLY A 4 -2.24 -15.98 -5.29
C GLY A 4 -1.79 -16.08 -3.83
N ASP A 5 -0.54 -16.44 -3.57
CA ASP A 5 0.00 -16.59 -2.22
C ASP A 5 0.65 -15.30 -1.70
N VAL A 6 0.40 -14.97 -0.43
CA VAL A 6 1.04 -13.82 0.24
C VAL A 6 2.49 -14.17 0.48
N VAL A 7 3.40 -13.30 0.02
CA VAL A 7 4.86 -13.51 0.16
C VAL A 7 5.46 -12.54 1.16
N THR A 8 5.03 -11.27 1.14
CA THR A 8 5.56 -10.24 2.02
C THR A 8 4.56 -9.09 2.17
N THR A 9 4.75 -8.31 3.22
CA THR A 9 4.06 -7.06 3.54
C THR A 9 5.11 -6.06 4.00
N HIS A 10 5.01 -4.81 3.55
CA HIS A 10 5.90 -3.73 3.96
C HIS A 10 5.09 -2.50 4.31
N GLU A 11 5.48 -1.83 5.38
CA GLU A 11 4.97 -0.53 5.81
C GLU A 11 6.17 0.41 5.86
N MET A 12 6.02 1.63 5.31
CA MET A 12 7.03 2.64 4.92
C MET A 12 7.16 2.79 3.40
N GLY A 13 6.89 3.99 2.89
CA GLY A 13 6.85 4.25 1.44
C GLY A 13 8.20 4.59 0.80
N HIS A 14 9.29 4.65 1.55
CA HIS A 14 10.58 5.21 1.09
C HIS A 14 11.80 4.31 1.39
N LEU A 15 11.57 3.10 1.87
CA LEU A 15 12.64 2.12 2.09
C LEU A 15 12.39 0.90 1.18
N PRO A 16 13.47 0.30 0.64
CA PRO A 16 13.32 -0.94 -0.11
C PRO A 16 12.91 -2.08 0.81
N PHE A 17 12.22 -3.06 0.23
CA PHE A 17 11.90 -4.34 0.86
C PHE A 17 12.08 -5.46 -0.16
N GLU A 18 12.41 -6.64 0.33
CA GLU A 18 12.58 -7.84 -0.49
C GLU A 18 12.09 -9.08 0.28
N ALA A 19 11.91 -10.18 -0.44
CA ALA A 19 11.52 -11.45 0.12
C ALA A 19 12.05 -12.61 -0.73
N GLU A 20 12.35 -13.73 -0.08
CA GLU A 20 12.66 -15.01 -0.72
C GLU A 20 11.40 -15.56 -1.40
N ILE A 21 11.49 -15.98 -2.67
CA ILE A 21 10.32 -16.43 -3.46
C ILE A 21 10.47 -17.80 -4.11
N THR A 22 11.57 -18.52 -3.89
CA THR A 22 11.91 -19.78 -4.58
C THR A 22 10.79 -20.80 -4.46
N SER A 23 10.12 -20.88 -3.31
CA SER A 23 9.02 -21.82 -3.06
C SER A 23 7.68 -21.42 -3.70
N TYR A 24 7.55 -20.20 -4.23
CA TYR A 24 6.27 -19.67 -4.74
C TYR A 24 6.22 -19.58 -6.27
N VAL A 25 7.37 -19.75 -6.94
CA VAL A 25 7.50 -19.56 -8.39
C VAL A 25 7.57 -20.88 -9.15
N TYR A 26 6.96 -20.91 -10.33
CA TYR A 26 7.15 -21.95 -11.32
C TYR A 26 8.37 -21.61 -12.19
N PHE A 27 9.48 -22.30 -11.97
CA PHE A 27 10.68 -22.14 -12.81
C PHE A 27 10.42 -22.56 -14.26
N GLY A 28 10.83 -21.72 -15.22
CA GLY A 28 10.61 -21.96 -16.64
C GLY A 28 9.17 -21.73 -17.13
N ALA A 29 8.28 -21.23 -16.28
CA ALA A 29 6.88 -20.93 -16.62
C ALA A 29 6.48 -19.51 -16.21
N LYS A 30 5.32 -19.06 -16.69
CA LYS A 30 4.77 -17.75 -16.33
C LYS A 30 4.32 -17.76 -14.86
N ASN A 31 4.64 -16.69 -14.14
CA ASN A 31 4.18 -16.42 -12.79
C ASN A 31 3.37 -15.12 -12.78
N ARG A 32 2.33 -15.03 -11.94
CA ARG A 32 1.56 -13.80 -11.74
C ARG A 32 2.02 -13.11 -10.48
N ILE A 33 2.47 -11.87 -10.59
CA ILE A 33 2.75 -10.99 -9.46
C ILE A 33 1.55 -10.06 -9.26
N THR A 34 1.07 -9.97 -8.02
CA THR A 34 0.03 -9.01 -7.64
C THR A 34 0.59 -8.18 -6.48
N VAL A 35 0.43 -6.86 -6.57
CA VAL A 35 0.82 -5.90 -5.53
C VAL A 35 -0.41 -5.09 -5.18
N ALA A 36 -0.73 -5.01 -3.89
CA ALA A 36 -1.73 -4.10 -3.36
C ALA A 36 -0.98 -2.99 -2.64
N VAL A 37 -1.36 -1.75 -2.90
CA VAL A 37 -0.74 -0.55 -2.33
C VAL A 37 -1.82 0.20 -1.57
N ASP A 38 -1.50 0.63 -0.35
CA ASP A 38 -2.35 1.43 0.51
C ASP A 38 -1.67 2.78 0.76
N ASN A 39 -2.42 3.86 0.62
CA ASN A 39 -1.95 5.24 0.83
C ASN A 39 -2.51 5.87 2.12
N THR A 40 -3.22 5.08 2.93
CA THR A 40 -3.81 5.51 4.19
C THR A 40 -2.72 5.82 5.20
N LEU A 41 -2.75 7.03 5.75
CA LEU A 41 -1.89 7.45 6.86
C LEU A 41 -2.72 7.51 8.14
N LEU A 42 -2.26 6.79 9.15
CA LEU A 42 -2.85 6.71 10.47
C LEU A 42 -2.00 7.48 11.49
N GLN A 43 -2.50 7.59 12.72
CA GLN A 43 -1.72 8.22 13.80
C GLN A 43 -0.45 7.42 14.13
N THR A 44 -0.43 6.13 13.78
CA THR A 44 0.68 5.19 14.02
C THR A 44 1.59 4.99 12.80
N SER A 45 1.21 5.46 11.62
CA SER A 45 2.06 5.36 10.43
C SER A 45 3.18 6.41 10.46
N ILE A 46 4.20 6.21 9.64
CA ILE A 46 5.23 7.22 9.37
C ILE A 46 5.23 7.54 7.87
N PRO A 47 4.95 8.79 7.46
CA PRO A 47 4.48 9.91 8.29
C PRO A 47 3.06 9.68 8.85
N GLN A 48 2.69 10.45 9.88
CA GLN A 48 1.37 10.36 10.51
C GLN A 48 0.29 11.08 9.70
N GLY A 49 -0.93 10.56 9.78
CA GLY A 49 -2.12 11.19 9.24
C GLY A 49 -3.39 10.74 9.95
N ARG A 50 -4.54 11.12 9.40
CA ARG A 50 -5.86 10.68 9.86
C ARG A 50 -6.82 10.50 8.69
N LEU A 51 -7.40 9.32 8.61
CA LEU A 51 -8.52 9.02 7.73
C LEU A 51 -9.84 9.42 8.42
N SER A 52 -10.65 10.22 7.76
CA SER A 52 -11.96 10.66 8.27
C SER A 52 -13.05 10.40 7.25
N GLU A 53 -14.21 9.99 7.74
CA GLU A 53 -15.40 9.78 6.94
C GLU A 53 -16.18 11.10 6.87
N MET A 54 -16.55 11.55 5.67
CA MET A 54 -17.27 12.81 5.44
C MET A 54 -18.50 12.60 4.57
N SER A 55 -19.60 13.25 4.94
CA SER A 55 -20.81 13.29 4.11
C SER A 55 -20.57 14.16 2.87
N ALA A 56 -20.97 13.65 1.72
CA ALA A 56 -20.96 14.31 0.42
C ALA A 56 -22.33 14.11 -0.27
N ASP A 57 -22.57 14.86 -1.35
CA ASP A 57 -23.85 14.82 -2.07
C ASP A 57 -24.21 13.41 -2.58
N ASN A 58 -23.20 12.59 -2.88
CA ASN A 58 -23.36 11.22 -3.40
C ASN A 58 -23.08 10.13 -2.34
N GLY A 59 -23.27 10.44 -1.06
CA GLY A 59 -23.04 9.52 0.05
C GLY A 59 -21.77 9.85 0.80
N THR A 60 -21.03 8.83 1.19
CA THR A 60 -19.93 9.00 2.13
C THR A 60 -18.58 8.86 1.44
N VAL A 61 -17.67 9.80 1.71
CA VAL A 61 -16.31 9.79 1.18
C VAL A 61 -15.28 9.69 2.31
N TRP A 62 -14.16 9.03 2.01
CA TRP A 62 -13.01 8.98 2.89
C TRP A 62 -12.04 10.09 2.53
N VAL A 63 -11.64 10.88 3.53
CA VAL A 63 -10.74 12.02 3.37
C VAL A 63 -9.50 11.79 4.23
N GLN A 64 -8.34 11.81 3.58
CA GLN A 64 -7.04 11.73 4.24
C GLN A 64 -6.58 13.15 4.64
N SER A 65 -6.20 13.31 5.91
CA SER A 65 -5.58 14.52 6.45
C SER A 65 -4.18 14.23 7.00
N TYR A 66 -3.30 15.23 6.98
CA TYR A 66 -1.90 15.18 7.42
C TYR A 66 -1.38 16.60 7.66
N THR A 67 -0.20 16.73 8.29
CA THR A 67 0.37 18.02 8.71
C THR A 67 1.54 18.51 7.86
N PHE A 68 1.97 17.76 6.85
CA PHE A 68 3.02 18.16 5.91
C PHE A 68 2.44 18.93 4.70
N ASP A 69 3.29 19.64 3.97
CA ASP A 69 2.92 20.64 2.95
C ASP A 69 3.04 20.15 1.49
N PHE A 70 3.43 18.90 1.27
CA PHE A 70 3.43 18.25 -0.04
C PHE A 70 2.18 17.36 -0.22
N PHE A 71 1.85 17.06 -1.47
CA PHE A 71 0.75 16.15 -1.80
C PHE A 71 1.12 14.69 -1.50
N ASN A 72 0.22 13.92 -0.88
CA ASN A 72 0.44 12.50 -0.56
C ASN A 72 0.31 11.60 -1.82
N TYR A 73 1.28 11.70 -2.73
CA TYR A 73 1.42 10.76 -3.84
C TYR A 73 1.74 9.35 -3.30
N ALA A 74 1.17 8.34 -3.93
CA ALA A 74 1.36 6.94 -3.56
C ALA A 74 1.36 6.05 -4.80
N GLY A 75 1.79 4.79 -4.63
CA GLY A 75 1.96 3.83 -5.70
C GLY A 75 3.33 3.15 -5.62
N ILE A 76 3.71 2.49 -6.71
CA ILE A 76 5.07 1.99 -6.90
C ILE A 76 5.86 3.12 -7.54
N HIS A 77 6.87 3.63 -6.84
CA HIS A 77 7.73 4.73 -7.28
C HIS A 77 9.07 4.21 -7.76
#